data_AF-A0A7S2CWW5-F1
#
_entry.id   AF-A0A7S2CWW5-F1
#
_cell.length_a   1.000
_cell.length_b   1.000
_cell.length_c   1.000
_cell.angle_alpha   90.00
_cell.angle_beta   90.00
_cell.angle_gamma   90.00
#
_symmetry.space_group_name_H-M   'P 1'
#
loop_
_entity.id
_entity.type
_entity.pdbx_description
1 polymer ?
#
loop_
_entity_poly.entity_id
_entity_poly.type
_entity_poly.pdbx_seq_one_letter_code
_entity_poly.pdbx_strand_id
1 'polypeptide(L)'
;TTTVVVSAQSVSRQFLQAWRDSCSENLLTLVRRGTSLGSIDMNAAKELGINVVNTPGVNSPHVAKFVIETIGLCEPMANPSAAKAVVIGSGSVGQFVIQSMESIGIKPTIVNRSPEAPSLETALLGATHVVVCAATTSEPIITTPHIKALVAGEKRTIQICSVSRPEAFSLEAVMLIAQQDLVTLRFDYGDSILAPMRDRVNQFGVKENVTWSSVAMASEDCKQDMDNAVLRILAEQSAAAG
;
A
#
# COMPACT_ATOMS: atom_id res chain seq x y z
N THR A 1 -13.27 -8.37 29.95
CA THR A 1 -12.79 -8.31 28.54
C THR A 1 -11.28 -8.35 28.52
N THR A 2 -10.69 -9.22 27.70
CA THR A 2 -9.23 -9.24 27.45
C THR A 2 -8.94 -8.65 26.08
N THR A 3 -7.90 -7.82 25.97
CA THR A 3 -7.48 -7.24 24.69
C THR A 3 -6.00 -7.52 24.39
N VAL A 4 -5.72 -8.02 23.19
CA VAL A 4 -4.37 -8.26 22.67
C VAL A 4 -4.12 -7.29 21.53
N VAL A 5 -3.01 -6.54 21.57
CA VAL A 5 -2.61 -5.64 20.49
C VAL A 5 -1.51 -6.29 19.67
N VAL A 6 -1.67 -6.32 18.35
CA VAL A 6 -0.69 -6.89 17.41
C VAL A 6 -0.15 -5.86 16.43
N SER A 7 1.16 -5.96 16.21
CA SER A 7 2.00 -5.37 15.16
C SER A 7 1.64 -5.81 13.75
N ALA A 8 2.66 -5.85 12.88
CA ALA A 8 2.63 -6.39 11.53
C ALA A 8 2.73 -7.93 11.46
N GLN A 9 2.79 -8.63 12.60
CA GLN A 9 3.06 -10.07 12.62
C GLN A 9 1.94 -10.89 11.96
N SER A 10 2.32 -12.06 11.47
CA SER A 10 1.38 -13.10 11.08
C SER A 10 0.75 -13.73 12.32
N VAL A 11 -0.58 -13.78 12.36
CA VAL A 11 -1.39 -14.32 13.46
C VAL A 11 -2.18 -15.49 12.91
N SER A 12 -1.63 -16.69 13.09
CA SER A 12 -2.26 -17.95 12.69
C SER A 12 -3.27 -18.45 13.73
N ARG A 13 -4.08 -19.45 13.36
CA ARG A 13 -4.97 -20.17 14.28
C ARG A 13 -4.28 -20.59 15.58
N GLN A 14 -3.03 -21.05 15.53
CA GLN A 14 -2.31 -21.53 16.71
C GLN A 14 -2.17 -20.42 17.77
N PHE A 15 -1.80 -19.21 17.36
CA PHE A 15 -1.70 -18.06 18.27
C PHE A 15 -3.06 -17.64 18.81
N LEU A 16 -4.06 -17.59 17.93
CA LEU A 16 -5.43 -17.24 18.30
C LEU A 16 -6.02 -18.22 19.34
N GLN A 17 -5.80 -19.52 19.15
CA GLN A 17 -6.24 -20.56 20.08
C GLN A 17 -5.53 -20.42 21.42
N ALA A 18 -4.20 -20.26 21.42
CA ALA A 18 -3.44 -20.12 22.67
C ALA A 18 -3.89 -18.90 23.48
N TRP A 19 -4.16 -17.76 22.82
CA TRP A 19 -4.71 -16.58 23.49
C TRP A 19 -6.12 -16.80 24.00
N ARG A 20 -6.97 -17.50 23.23
CA ARG A 20 -8.33 -17.82 23.66
C ARG A 20 -8.35 -18.74 24.88
N ASP A 21 -7.54 -19.79 24.88
CA ASP A 21 -7.44 -20.75 25.98
C ASP A 21 -6.89 -20.11 27.26
N SER A 22 -6.05 -19.08 27.12
CA SER A 22 -5.49 -18.32 28.24
C SER A 22 -6.45 -17.26 28.81
N CYS A 23 -7.58 -16.99 28.14
CA CYS A 23 -8.56 -16.00 28.59
C CYS A 23 -9.68 -16.69 29.37
N SER A 24 -9.77 -16.39 30.68
CA SER A 24 -10.93 -16.77 31.52
C SER A 24 -12.21 -15.98 31.18
N GLU A 25 -12.07 -14.87 30.46
CA GLU A 25 -13.13 -13.94 30.10
C GLU A 25 -13.91 -14.40 28.86
N ASN A 26 -15.22 -14.11 28.84
CA ASN A 26 -16.09 -14.45 27.71
C ASN A 26 -15.76 -13.66 26.44
N LEU A 27 -15.14 -12.48 26.55
CA LEU A 27 -14.82 -11.60 25.41
C LEU A 27 -13.30 -11.37 25.27
N LEU A 28 -12.75 -11.83 24.15
CA LEU A 28 -11.38 -11.55 23.70
C LEU A 28 -11.42 -10.67 22.44
N THR A 29 -10.75 -9.52 22.49
CA THR A 29 -10.54 -8.66 21.32
C THR A 29 -9.07 -8.67 20.90
N LEU A 30 -8.83 -8.86 19.60
CA LEU A 30 -7.56 -8.59 18.94
C LEU A 30 -7.60 -7.21 18.25
N VAL A 31 -6.72 -6.31 18.64
CA VAL A 31 -6.54 -4.99 18.01
C VAL A 31 -5.32 -5.02 17.10
N ARG A 32 -5.53 -4.87 15.80
CA ARG A 32 -4.46 -4.70 14.81
C ARG A 32 -4.02 -3.23 14.76
N ARG A 33 -2.78 -2.97 15.16
CA ARG A 33 -2.11 -1.69 14.92
C ARG A 33 -1.66 -1.60 13.46
N GLY A 34 -2.54 -1.07 12.63
CA GLY A 34 -2.39 -0.94 11.18
C GLY A 34 -3.69 -1.24 10.43
N THR A 35 -3.68 -1.01 9.12
CA THR A 35 -4.90 -1.12 8.29
C THR A 35 -5.19 -2.55 7.82
N SER A 36 -4.19 -3.30 7.34
CA SER A 36 -4.43 -4.62 6.75
C SER A 36 -4.65 -5.70 7.81
N LEU A 37 -5.70 -6.51 7.62
CA LEU A 37 -5.97 -7.74 8.37
C LEU A 37 -5.42 -8.99 7.67
N GLY A 38 -4.77 -8.85 6.51
CA GLY A 38 -4.39 -10.00 5.68
C GLY A 38 -3.29 -10.90 6.26
N SER A 39 -2.68 -10.51 7.38
CA SER A 39 -1.76 -11.37 8.14
C SER A 39 -2.44 -12.09 9.31
N ILE A 40 -3.74 -11.89 9.51
CA ILE A 40 -4.54 -12.51 10.57
C ILE A 40 -5.47 -13.55 9.94
N ASP A 41 -5.51 -14.75 10.52
CA ASP A 41 -6.47 -15.79 10.15
C ASP A 41 -7.88 -15.40 10.64
N MET A 42 -8.59 -14.63 9.82
CA MET A 42 -9.93 -14.11 10.14
C MET A 42 -10.98 -15.23 10.28
N ASN A 43 -10.80 -16.36 9.60
CA ASN A 43 -11.71 -17.50 9.72
C ASN A 43 -11.55 -18.15 11.10
N ALA A 44 -10.32 -18.43 11.51
CA ALA A 44 -10.03 -18.95 12.84
C ALA A 44 -10.48 -17.96 13.94
N ALA A 45 -10.23 -16.66 13.78
CA ALA A 45 -10.66 -15.65 14.75
C ALA A 45 -12.18 -15.68 14.94
N LYS A 46 -12.95 -15.76 13.85
CA LYS A 46 -14.41 -15.87 13.88
C LYS A 46 -14.88 -17.17 14.55
N GLU A 47 -14.29 -18.31 14.20
CA GLU A 47 -14.63 -19.61 14.82
C GLU A 47 -14.37 -19.64 16.33
N LEU A 48 -13.33 -18.94 16.78
CA LEU A 48 -12.97 -18.84 18.19
C LEU A 48 -13.71 -17.73 18.96
N GLY A 49 -14.62 -17.01 18.29
CA GLY A 49 -15.37 -15.90 18.90
C GLY A 49 -14.49 -14.70 19.28
N ILE A 50 -13.38 -14.50 18.58
CA ILE A 50 -12.45 -13.38 18.81
C ILE A 50 -12.91 -12.18 17.98
N ASN A 51 -13.19 -11.06 18.64
CA ASN A 51 -13.46 -9.81 17.95
C ASN A 51 -12.15 -9.25 17.40
N VAL A 52 -12.10 -8.88 16.11
CA VAL A 52 -10.90 -8.32 15.48
C VAL A 52 -11.21 -6.92 14.98
N VAL A 53 -10.44 -5.94 15.46
CA VAL A 53 -10.53 -4.54 15.05
C VAL A 53 -9.17 -4.04 14.58
N ASN A 54 -9.16 -3.00 13.75
CA ASN A 54 -7.95 -2.42 13.18
C ASN A 54 -7.98 -0.89 13.24
N THR A 55 -6.94 -0.24 12.72
CA THR A 55 -6.83 1.24 12.67
C THR A 55 -6.85 1.71 11.22
N PRO A 56 -7.98 1.60 10.50
CA PRO A 56 -8.04 1.89 9.08
C PRO A 56 -7.77 3.38 8.82
N GLY A 57 -7.00 3.69 7.78
CA GLY A 57 -6.78 5.06 7.33
C GLY A 57 -5.74 5.86 8.11
N VAL A 58 -5.42 5.49 9.35
CA VAL A 58 -4.51 6.24 10.24
C VAL A 58 -3.12 6.45 9.63
N ASN A 59 -2.58 5.43 8.98
CA ASN A 59 -1.27 5.50 8.32
C ASN A 59 -1.32 6.16 6.92
N SER A 60 -2.51 6.43 6.38
CA SER A 60 -2.67 6.88 4.99
C SER A 60 -1.99 8.21 4.65
N PRO A 61 -2.08 9.28 5.47
CA PRO A 61 -1.38 10.54 5.17
C PRO A 61 0.14 10.37 5.17
N HIS A 62 0.68 9.53 6.07
CA HIS A 62 2.12 9.25 6.15
C HIS A 62 2.61 8.49 4.91
N VAL A 63 1.86 7.48 4.48
CA VAL A 63 2.17 6.72 3.26
C VAL A 63 2.04 7.61 2.03
N ALA A 64 1.03 8.48 1.97
CA ALA A 64 0.87 9.42 0.85
C ALA A 64 2.03 10.42 0.77
N LYS A 65 2.48 10.97 1.90
CA LYS A 65 3.67 11.84 1.96
C LYS A 65 4.90 11.14 1.40
N PHE A 66 5.17 9.91 1.83
CA PHE A 66 6.27 9.10 1.31
C PHE A 66 6.18 8.89 -0.22
N VAL A 67 4.97 8.61 -0.73
CA VAL A 67 4.74 8.43 -2.18
C VAL A 67 5.09 9.70 -2.93
N ILE A 68 4.59 10.86 -2.47
CA ILE A 68 4.82 12.16 -3.11
C ILE A 68 6.30 12.54 -3.12
N GLU A 69 7.00 12.30 -2.01
CA GLU A 69 8.46 12.46 -1.90
C GLU A 69 9.22 11.53 -2.85
N THR A 70 8.80 10.27 -2.93
CA THR A 70 9.44 9.27 -3.79
C THR A 70 9.35 9.63 -5.26
N ILE A 71 8.20 10.15 -5.71
CA ILE A 71 8.00 10.52 -7.12
C ILE A 71 8.42 11.97 -7.42
N GLY A 72 8.97 12.70 -6.45
CA GLY A 72 9.53 14.04 -6.66
C GLY A 72 8.48 15.16 -6.84
N LEU A 73 7.28 15.00 -6.29
CA LEU A 73 6.18 15.96 -6.42
C LEU A 73 5.91 16.74 -5.11
N CYS A 74 6.95 17.11 -4.37
CA CYS A 74 6.82 17.81 -3.07
C CYS A 74 6.58 19.31 -3.18
N GLU A 75 7.03 19.92 -4.28
CA GLU A 75 7.00 21.36 -4.46
C GLU A 75 6.16 21.73 -5.69
N PRO A 76 5.55 22.92 -5.71
CA PRO A 76 4.87 23.43 -6.90
C PRO A 76 5.80 23.43 -8.11
N MET A 77 5.40 22.72 -9.16
CA MET A 77 6.13 22.73 -10.41
C MET A 77 5.88 24.03 -11.16
N ALA A 78 6.90 24.55 -11.87
CA ALA A 78 6.75 25.72 -12.73
C ALA A 78 5.70 25.50 -13.85
N ASN A 79 5.55 24.26 -14.31
CA ASN A 79 4.48 23.86 -15.22
C ASN A 79 3.85 22.53 -14.75
N PRO A 80 2.83 22.58 -13.86
CA PRO A 80 2.15 21.39 -13.34
C PRO A 80 1.51 20.54 -14.44
N SER A 81 1.08 21.16 -15.55
CA SER A 81 0.46 20.45 -16.68
C SER A 81 1.45 19.55 -17.45
N ALA A 82 2.76 19.73 -17.26
CA ALA A 82 3.77 18.84 -17.81
C ALA A 82 3.85 17.50 -17.06
N ALA A 83 3.41 17.46 -15.79
CA ALA A 83 3.35 16.23 -15.01
C ALA A 83 2.07 15.45 -15.35
N LYS A 84 2.22 14.47 -16.24
CA LYS A 84 1.19 13.46 -16.49
C LYS A 84 1.20 12.40 -15.38
N ALA A 85 0.46 12.65 -14.31
CA ALA A 85 0.35 11.78 -13.15
C ALA A 85 -0.82 10.80 -13.27
N VAL A 86 -0.61 9.55 -12.84
CA VAL A 86 -1.62 8.49 -12.79
C VAL A 86 -1.65 7.90 -11.39
N VAL A 87 -2.84 7.77 -10.81
CA VAL A 87 -3.04 7.12 -9.51
C VAL A 87 -3.94 5.88 -9.70
N ILE A 88 -3.37 4.70 -9.47
CA ILE A 88 -4.05 3.41 -9.54
C ILE A 88 -4.48 3.00 -8.14
N GLY A 89 -5.79 3.08 -7.89
CA GLY A 89 -6.42 2.89 -6.59
C GLY A 89 -6.75 4.21 -5.90
N SER A 90 -8.02 4.38 -5.50
CA SER A 90 -8.52 5.59 -4.85
C SER A 90 -9.08 5.31 -3.45
N GLY A 91 -8.49 4.33 -2.74
CA GLY A 91 -8.76 4.07 -1.33
C GLY A 91 -8.12 5.13 -0.43
N SER A 92 -8.03 4.87 0.89
CA SER A 92 -7.57 5.88 1.86
C SER A 92 -6.22 6.52 1.51
N VAL A 93 -5.20 5.73 1.16
CA VAL A 93 -3.89 6.24 0.72
C VAL A 93 -4.02 7.05 -0.58
N GLY A 94 -4.72 6.49 -1.58
CA GLY A 94 -4.89 7.14 -2.89
C GLY A 94 -5.55 8.50 -2.79
N GLN A 95 -6.55 8.67 -1.91
CA GLN A 95 -7.20 9.97 -1.68
C GLN A 95 -6.22 11.02 -1.16
N PHE A 96 -5.36 10.67 -0.19
CA PHE A 96 -4.33 11.61 0.29
C PHE A 96 -3.26 11.92 -0.76
N VAL A 97 -2.89 10.95 -1.60
CA VAL A 97 -1.99 11.19 -2.74
C VAL A 97 -2.61 12.17 -3.73
N ILE A 98 -3.88 11.96 -4.10
CA ILE A 98 -4.63 12.84 -5.03
C ILE A 98 -4.70 14.25 -4.45
N GLN A 99 -5.12 14.40 -3.19
CA GLN A 99 -5.18 15.70 -2.52
C GLN A 99 -3.83 16.41 -2.49
N SER A 100 -2.74 15.67 -2.24
CA SER A 100 -1.39 16.23 -2.25
C SER A 100 -0.98 16.73 -3.62
N MET A 101 -1.25 15.97 -4.69
CA MET A 101 -1.01 16.39 -6.08
C MET A 101 -1.85 17.63 -6.45
N GLU A 102 -3.13 17.65 -6.08
CA GLU A 102 -4.04 18.76 -6.37
C GLU A 102 -3.60 20.05 -5.66
N SER A 103 -3.05 19.94 -4.45
CA SER A 103 -2.54 21.09 -3.68
C SER A 103 -1.39 21.83 -4.36
N ILE A 104 -0.66 21.16 -5.27
CA ILE A 104 0.43 21.73 -6.08
C ILE A 104 0.02 21.93 -7.55
N GLY A 105 -1.28 21.84 -7.86
CA GLY A 105 -1.83 22.12 -9.18
C GLY A 105 -1.76 20.96 -10.18
N ILE A 106 -1.41 19.75 -9.74
CA ILE A 106 -1.39 18.55 -10.58
C ILE A 106 -2.74 17.83 -10.46
N LYS A 107 -3.40 17.60 -11.59
CA LYS A 107 -4.63 16.80 -11.66
C LYS A 107 -4.31 15.39 -12.16
N PRO A 108 -4.21 14.39 -11.28
CA PRO A 108 -3.88 13.03 -11.71
C PRO A 108 -5.05 12.38 -12.44
N THR A 109 -4.73 11.51 -13.40
CA THR A 109 -5.68 10.55 -13.95
C THR A 109 -5.90 9.43 -12.92
N ILE A 110 -7.14 9.23 -12.48
CA ILE A 110 -7.47 8.23 -11.46
C ILE A 110 -7.95 6.96 -12.15
N VAL A 111 -7.32 5.82 -11.84
CA VAL A 111 -7.75 4.49 -12.27
C VAL A 111 -8.22 3.70 -11.06
N ASN A 112 -9.46 3.23 -11.09
CA ASN A 112 -10.05 2.39 -10.04
C ASN A 112 -11.06 1.42 -10.67
N ARG A 113 -11.90 0.77 -9.85
CA ARG A 113 -12.90 -0.20 -10.34
C ARG A 113 -14.19 0.46 -10.83
N SER A 114 -14.26 1.79 -10.90
CA SER A 114 -15.43 2.50 -11.42
C SER A 114 -15.55 2.26 -12.94
N PRO A 115 -16.77 2.01 -13.46
CA PRO A 115 -17.02 1.96 -14.90
C PRO A 115 -16.66 3.25 -15.66
N GLU A 116 -16.63 4.39 -14.96
CA GLU A 116 -16.30 5.71 -15.52
C GLU A 116 -14.79 5.97 -15.55
N ALA A 117 -13.99 5.15 -14.87
CA ALA A 117 -12.54 5.31 -14.87
C ALA A 117 -11.97 4.91 -16.24
N PRO A 118 -10.93 5.61 -16.74
CA PRO A 118 -10.24 5.20 -17.96
C PRO A 118 -9.59 3.83 -17.76
N SER A 119 -9.38 3.11 -18.88
CA SER A 119 -8.57 1.89 -18.84
C SER A 119 -7.13 2.20 -18.42
N LEU A 120 -6.45 1.18 -17.89
CA LEU A 120 -5.04 1.31 -17.51
C LEU A 120 -4.16 1.70 -18.69
N GLU A 121 -4.38 1.12 -19.86
CA GLU A 121 -3.63 1.43 -21.07
C GLU A 121 -3.78 2.89 -21.48
N THR A 122 -5.02 3.41 -21.45
CA THR A 122 -5.29 4.81 -21.78
C THR A 122 -4.67 5.74 -20.75
N ALA A 123 -4.79 5.42 -19.46
CA ALA A 123 -4.26 6.26 -18.40
C ALA A 123 -2.72 6.33 -18.41
N LEU A 124 -2.05 5.21 -18.70
CA LEU A 124 -0.59 5.12 -18.69
C LEU A 124 0.07 5.76 -19.92
N LEU A 125 -0.68 6.03 -20.99
CA LEU A 125 -0.14 6.59 -22.22
C LEU A 125 0.50 7.98 -21.99
N GLY A 126 1.83 8.04 -22.11
CA GLY A 126 2.59 9.26 -21.89
C GLY A 126 2.68 9.71 -20.42
N ALA A 127 2.28 8.86 -19.47
CA ALA A 127 2.45 9.15 -18.05
C ALA A 127 3.93 9.32 -17.68
N THR A 128 4.19 10.18 -16.70
CA THR A 128 5.53 10.48 -16.16
C THR A 128 5.64 10.12 -14.68
N HIS A 129 4.50 10.07 -13.99
CA HIS A 129 4.42 9.72 -12.58
C HIS A 129 3.28 8.72 -12.41
N VAL A 130 3.57 7.55 -11.84
CA VAL A 130 2.58 6.48 -11.64
C VAL A 130 2.61 6.05 -10.18
N VAL A 131 1.47 6.15 -9.52
CA VAL A 131 1.27 5.69 -8.15
C VAL A 131 0.39 4.46 -8.16
N VAL A 132 0.81 3.41 -7.45
CA VAL A 132 0.04 2.18 -7.29
C VAL A 132 -0.27 1.97 -5.82
N CYS A 133 -1.52 2.18 -5.44
CA CYS A 133 -2.03 2.06 -4.07
C CYS A 133 -3.38 1.30 -4.01
N ALA A 134 -3.59 0.41 -4.99
CA ALA A 134 -4.76 -0.46 -5.07
C ALA A 134 -4.59 -1.74 -4.23
N ALA A 135 -5.71 -2.25 -3.70
CA ALA A 135 -5.74 -3.59 -3.13
C ALA A 135 -5.59 -4.65 -4.23
N THR A 136 -4.66 -5.59 -4.05
CA THR A 136 -4.44 -6.69 -4.98
C THR A 136 -5.62 -7.65 -5.01
N THR A 137 -5.91 -8.21 -6.18
CA THR A 137 -6.81 -9.35 -6.36
C THR A 137 -5.97 -10.62 -6.56
N SER A 138 -6.60 -11.71 -6.99
CA SER A 138 -5.89 -12.94 -7.42
C SER A 138 -5.04 -12.73 -8.68
N GLU A 139 -5.28 -11.66 -9.42
CA GLU A 139 -4.58 -11.35 -10.68
C GLU A 139 -3.80 -10.04 -10.58
N PRO A 140 -2.66 -9.93 -11.29
CA PRO A 140 -1.89 -8.70 -11.32
C PRO A 140 -2.67 -7.58 -12.01
N ILE A 141 -2.61 -6.39 -11.43
CA ILE A 141 -3.22 -5.17 -11.99
C ILE A 141 -2.36 -4.65 -13.14
N ILE A 142 -1.03 -4.72 -13.00
CA ILE A 142 -0.06 -4.19 -13.96
C ILE A 142 0.68 -5.35 -14.63
N THR A 143 0.51 -5.46 -15.94
CA THR A 143 1.04 -6.54 -16.76
C THR A 143 1.94 -5.98 -17.87
N THR A 144 2.60 -6.85 -18.62
CA THR A 144 3.48 -6.47 -19.74
C THR A 144 2.81 -5.51 -20.75
N PRO A 145 1.55 -5.71 -21.21
CA PRO A 145 0.86 -4.73 -22.05
C PRO A 145 0.80 -3.33 -21.46
N HIS A 146 0.54 -3.20 -20.16
CA HIS A 146 0.45 -1.91 -19.48
C HIS A 146 1.81 -1.18 -19.47
N ILE A 147 2.89 -1.92 -19.21
CA ILE A 147 4.25 -1.33 -19.25
C ILE A 147 4.64 -0.94 -20.68
N LYS A 148 4.27 -1.74 -21.68
CA LYS A 148 4.48 -1.37 -23.09
C LYS A 148 3.75 -0.09 -23.46
N ALA A 149 2.50 0.10 -22.99
CA ALA A 149 1.76 1.33 -23.20
C ALA A 149 2.40 2.53 -22.49
N LEU A 150 2.89 2.34 -21.27
CA LEU A 150 3.56 3.36 -20.46
C LEU A 150 4.83 3.90 -21.14
N VAL A 151 5.65 3.01 -21.70
CA VAL A 151 6.93 3.39 -22.34
C VAL A 151 6.81 3.69 -23.84
N ALA A 152 5.60 3.61 -24.42
CA ALA A 152 5.39 3.90 -25.82
C ALA A 152 5.61 5.39 -26.14
N GLY A 153 6.05 5.67 -27.38
CA GLY A 153 6.23 7.02 -27.91
C GLY A 153 7.58 7.66 -27.54
N GLU A 154 7.57 8.97 -27.33
CA GLU A 154 8.77 9.74 -27.01
C GLU A 154 9.47 9.29 -25.71
N LYS A 155 10.80 9.26 -25.73
CA LYS A 155 11.60 8.96 -24.54
C LYS A 155 11.34 10.01 -23.45
N ARG A 156 11.04 9.54 -22.25
CA ARG A 156 10.74 10.36 -21.07
C ARG A 156 11.14 9.64 -19.81
N THR A 157 11.49 10.40 -18.77
CA THR A 157 11.69 9.84 -17.43
C THR A 157 10.34 9.52 -16.81
N ILE A 158 10.22 8.32 -16.23
CA ILE A 158 8.99 7.82 -15.61
C ILE A 158 9.31 7.38 -14.19
N GLN A 159 8.59 7.93 -13.22
CA GLN A 159 8.71 7.60 -11.80
C GLN A 159 7.52 6.75 -11.38
N ILE A 160 7.76 5.53 -10.90
CA ILE A 160 6.72 4.63 -10.39
C ILE A 160 6.93 4.39 -8.90
N CYS A 161 5.91 4.65 -8.08
CA CYS A 161 5.90 4.28 -6.67
C CYS A 161 4.72 3.36 -6.38
N SER A 162 4.98 2.18 -5.85
CA SER A 162 3.97 1.24 -5.40
C SER A 162 4.03 1.05 -3.90
N VAL A 163 2.90 1.31 -3.25
CA VAL A 163 2.63 0.99 -1.84
C VAL A 163 1.58 -0.12 -1.70
N SER A 164 1.33 -0.82 -2.81
CA SER A 164 0.55 -2.04 -2.89
C SER A 164 1.44 -3.26 -2.64
N ARG A 165 0.81 -4.43 -2.43
CA ARG A 165 1.56 -5.68 -2.47
C ARG A 165 2.22 -5.86 -3.85
N PRO A 166 3.42 -6.46 -3.93
CA PRO A 166 4.18 -6.55 -5.19
C PRO A 166 3.45 -7.36 -6.27
N GLU A 167 2.55 -8.26 -5.90
CA GLU A 167 1.69 -9.01 -6.82
C GLU A 167 0.67 -8.13 -7.58
N ALA A 168 0.57 -6.84 -7.25
CA ALA A 168 -0.09 -5.87 -8.11
C ALA A 168 0.57 -5.81 -9.51
N PHE A 169 1.81 -6.27 -9.63
CA PHE A 169 2.54 -6.40 -10.88
C PHE A 169 2.75 -7.87 -11.23
N SER A 170 2.68 -8.22 -12.51
CA SER A 170 3.23 -9.48 -12.99
C SER A 170 4.76 -9.43 -12.90
N LEU A 171 5.41 -10.58 -12.72
CA LEU A 171 6.88 -10.64 -12.68
C LEU A 171 7.48 -10.07 -13.98
N GLU A 172 6.88 -10.41 -15.12
CA GLU A 172 7.31 -9.98 -16.45
C GLU A 172 7.19 -8.46 -16.61
N ALA A 173 6.19 -7.83 -16.00
CA ALA A 173 6.04 -6.38 -15.98
C ALA A 173 7.19 -5.71 -15.21
N VAL A 174 7.52 -6.24 -14.01
CA VAL A 174 8.65 -5.73 -13.22
C VAL A 174 9.98 -5.94 -13.95
N MET A 175 10.17 -7.10 -14.58
CA MET A 175 11.35 -7.38 -15.39
C MET A 175 11.47 -6.46 -16.61
N LEU A 176 10.35 -6.15 -17.27
CA LEU A 176 10.34 -5.21 -18.38
C LEU A 176 10.72 -3.80 -17.92
N ILE A 177 10.24 -3.36 -16.76
CA ILE A 177 10.64 -2.07 -16.14
C ILE A 177 12.14 -2.07 -15.82
N ALA A 178 12.65 -3.15 -15.23
CA ALA A 178 14.08 -3.29 -14.92
C ALA A 178 14.98 -3.18 -16.17
N GLN A 179 14.44 -3.34 -17.38
CA GLN A 179 15.18 -3.17 -18.63
C GLN A 179 15.16 -1.74 -19.17
N GLN A 180 14.36 -0.83 -18.60
CA GLN A 180 14.21 0.55 -19.08
C GLN A 180 15.08 1.54 -18.30
N ASP A 181 16.01 2.20 -18.98
CA ASP A 181 16.95 3.13 -18.33
C ASP A 181 16.29 4.42 -17.82
N LEU A 182 15.12 4.77 -18.36
CA LEU A 182 14.37 5.99 -18.01
C LEU A 182 13.16 5.72 -17.10
N VAL A 183 12.96 4.49 -16.63
CA VAL A 183 11.86 4.15 -15.72
C VAL A 183 12.43 3.75 -14.38
N THR A 184 11.98 4.38 -13.32
CA THR A 184 12.28 3.96 -11.94
C THR A 184 11.04 3.35 -11.31
N LEU A 185 11.21 2.28 -10.55
CA LEU A 185 10.16 1.64 -9.78
C LEU A 185 10.62 1.47 -8.33
N ARG A 186 9.85 2.04 -7.41
CA ARG A 186 10.02 1.82 -5.98
C ARG A 186 8.83 1.07 -5.43
N PHE A 187 9.09 -0.07 -4.81
CA PHE A 187 8.14 -0.75 -3.94
C PHE A 187 8.38 -0.31 -2.50
N ASP A 188 7.31 0.03 -1.78
CA ASP A 188 7.32 0.15 -0.33
C ASP A 188 6.22 -0.70 0.30
N TYR A 189 6.64 -1.74 1.01
CA TYR A 189 5.75 -2.65 1.73
C TYR A 189 6.54 -3.39 2.81
N GLY A 190 5.87 -4.17 3.67
CA GLY A 190 6.56 -5.03 4.63
C GLY A 190 7.57 -5.98 3.95
N ASP A 191 8.80 -6.05 4.48
CA ASP A 191 9.91 -6.79 3.84
C ASP A 191 9.58 -8.26 3.55
N SER A 192 8.89 -8.94 4.47
CA SER A 192 8.47 -10.33 4.29
C SER A 192 7.51 -10.55 3.11
N ILE A 193 6.76 -9.51 2.73
CA ILE A 193 5.85 -9.53 1.57
C ILE A 193 6.59 -9.15 0.29
N LEU A 194 7.61 -8.27 0.37
CA LEU A 194 8.44 -7.92 -0.77
C LEU A 194 9.41 -9.04 -1.17
N ALA A 195 9.94 -9.77 -0.20
CA ALA A 195 11.01 -10.74 -0.40
C ALA A 195 10.74 -11.75 -1.54
N PRO A 196 9.57 -12.40 -1.66
CA PRO A 196 9.35 -13.38 -2.73
C PRO A 196 9.45 -12.79 -4.14
N MET A 197 8.92 -11.58 -4.37
CA MET A 197 9.05 -10.92 -5.67
C MET A 197 10.48 -10.40 -5.89
N ARG A 198 11.07 -9.78 -4.87
CA ARG A 198 12.45 -9.28 -4.91
C ARG A 198 13.43 -10.39 -5.28
N ASP A 199 13.35 -11.53 -4.62
CA ASP A 199 14.27 -12.65 -4.84
C ASP A 199 14.13 -13.21 -6.26
N ARG A 200 12.90 -13.29 -6.78
CA ARG A 200 12.64 -13.69 -8.17
C ARG A 200 13.23 -12.68 -9.16
N VAL A 201 13.08 -11.38 -8.93
CA VAL A 201 13.68 -10.34 -9.78
C VAL A 201 15.21 -10.38 -9.70
N ASN A 202 15.77 -10.59 -8.50
CA ASN A 202 17.21 -10.69 -8.27
C ASN A 202 17.88 -11.83 -9.05
N GLN A 203 17.19 -12.95 -9.26
CA GLN A 203 17.69 -14.06 -10.07
C GLN A 203 18.00 -13.70 -11.52
N PHE A 204 17.41 -12.61 -12.04
CA PHE A 204 17.62 -12.14 -13.41
C PHE A 204 18.64 -11.00 -13.53
N GLY A 205 19.32 -10.64 -12.43
CA GLY A 205 20.30 -9.56 -12.38
C GLY A 205 19.63 -8.18 -12.25
N VAL A 206 19.42 -7.75 -11.01
CA VAL A 206 18.74 -6.47 -10.72
C VAL A 206 19.50 -5.29 -11.30
N LYS A 207 18.75 -4.39 -11.92
CA LYS A 207 19.21 -3.05 -12.24
C LYS A 207 18.82 -2.07 -11.14
N GLU A 208 19.65 -1.05 -10.96
CA GLU A 208 19.51 0.00 -9.93
C GLU A 208 18.16 0.75 -9.97
N ASN A 209 17.39 0.63 -11.05
CA ASN A 209 16.13 1.31 -11.24
C ASN A 209 14.91 0.64 -10.58
N VAL A 210 15.05 -0.57 -10.02
CA VAL A 210 14.00 -1.21 -9.19
C VAL A 210 14.45 -1.30 -7.74
N THR A 211 13.77 -0.59 -6.86
CA THR A 211 14.12 -0.48 -5.43
C THR A 211 13.01 -1.02 -4.53
N TRP A 212 13.43 -1.57 -3.39
CA TRP A 212 12.56 -2.23 -2.42
C TRP A 212 12.80 -1.61 -1.04
N SER A 213 11.76 -1.07 -0.42
CA SER A 213 11.85 -0.49 0.92
C SER A 213 10.67 -0.84 1.82
N SER A 214 10.82 -0.56 3.10
CA SER A 214 9.76 -0.75 4.12
C SER A 214 9.74 0.45 5.07
N VAL A 215 9.65 1.66 4.50
CA VAL A 215 9.89 2.91 5.21
C VAL A 215 8.70 3.86 5.23
N ALA A 216 7.65 3.64 4.41
CA ALA A 216 6.51 4.56 4.34
C ALA A 216 5.75 4.74 5.67
N MET A 217 5.87 3.76 6.58
CA MET A 217 5.25 3.79 7.92
C MET A 217 6.29 3.85 9.05
N ALA A 218 7.56 4.11 8.73
CA ALA A 218 8.65 4.01 9.70
C ALA A 218 8.87 5.29 10.54
N SER A 219 8.23 6.42 10.18
CA SER A 219 8.36 7.68 10.91
C SER A 219 7.78 7.58 12.32
N GLU A 220 8.38 8.32 13.26
CA GLU A 220 7.87 8.40 14.64
C GLU A 220 6.47 9.00 14.69
N ASP A 221 6.16 9.98 13.86
CA ASP A 221 4.81 10.55 13.77
C ASP A 221 3.77 9.50 13.36
N CYS A 222 4.10 8.65 12.38
CA CYS A 222 3.21 7.57 11.95
C CYS A 222 3.00 6.55 13.07
N LYS A 223 4.07 6.23 13.82
CA LYS A 223 3.98 5.34 14.98
C LYS A 223 3.10 5.92 16.07
N GLN A 224 3.30 7.19 16.41
CA GLN A 224 2.52 7.88 17.43
C GLN A 224 1.04 7.95 17.07
N ASP A 225 0.70 8.25 15.81
CA ASP A 225 -0.70 8.28 15.35
C ASP A 225 -1.37 6.90 15.43
N MET A 226 -0.63 5.84 15.07
CA MET A 226 -1.11 4.46 15.22
C MET A 226 -1.34 4.08 16.69
N ASP A 227 -0.43 4.47 17.57
CA ASP A 227 -0.56 4.20 19.02
C ASP A 227 -1.74 4.96 19.62
N ASN A 228 -1.92 6.23 19.25
CA ASN A 228 -3.08 7.03 19.64
C ASN A 228 -4.40 6.41 19.15
N ALA A 229 -4.42 5.85 17.93
CA ALA A 229 -5.60 5.16 17.42
C ALA A 229 -5.91 3.88 18.20
N VAL A 230 -4.89 3.09 18.55
CA VAL A 230 -5.08 1.91 19.43
C VAL A 230 -5.61 2.33 20.80
N LEU A 231 -5.04 3.36 21.42
CA LEU A 231 -5.50 3.86 22.72
C LEU A 231 -6.98 4.29 22.71
N ARG A 232 -7.44 4.93 21.62
CA ARG A 232 -8.87 5.26 21.45
C ARG A 232 -9.76 4.02 21.41
N ILE A 233 -9.37 2.99 20.66
CA ILE A 233 -10.10 1.72 20.60
C ILE A 233 -10.17 1.07 21.99
N LEU A 234 -9.06 1.07 22.74
CA LEU A 234 -9.02 0.51 24.10
C LEU A 234 -9.92 1.28 25.07
N ALA A 235 -9.97 2.61 24.96
CA ALA A 235 -10.83 3.45 25.78
C ALA A 235 -12.32 3.19 25.48
N GLU A 236 -12.70 3.09 24.21
CA GLU A 236 -14.07 2.77 23.78
C GLU A 236 -14.52 1.40 24.29
N GLN A 237 -13.65 0.39 24.23
CA GLN A 237 -13.96 -0.95 24.75
C GLN A 237 -14.12 -0.98 26.27
N SER A 238 -13.31 -0.19 26.98
CA SER A 238 -13.42 -0.08 28.44
C SER A 238 -14.74 0.60 28.83
N ALA A 239 -15.14 1.64 28.10
CA ALA A 239 -16.41 2.33 28.33
C ALA A 239 -17.63 1.47 28.01
N ALA A 240 -17.54 0.56 27.03
CA ALA A 240 -18.63 -0.36 26.68
C ALA A 240 -18.78 -1.57 27.63
N ALA A 241 -17.79 -1.82 28.49
CA ALA A 241 -17.75 -2.95 29.42
C ALA A 241 -18.10 -2.58 30.88
N GLY A 242 -18.21 -1.29 31.19
CA GLY A 242 -18.66 -0.77 32.50
C GLY A 242 -20.11 -0.33 32.48
#